data_AF-A0A382RGM7-F1
#
_entry.id   AF-A0A382RGM7-F1
#
_cell.length_a   1.000
_cell.length_b   1.000
_cell.length_c   1.000
_cell.angle_alpha   90.00
_cell.angle_beta   90.00
_cell.angle_gamma   90.00
#
_symmetry.space_group_name_H-M   'P 1'
#
loop_
_entity.id
_entity.type
_entity.pdbx_description
1 polymer ?
#
loop_
_entity_poly.entity_id
_entity_poly.type
_entity_poly.pdbx_seq_one_letter_code
_entity_poly.pdbx_strand_id
1 'polypeptide(L)'
;MSSLLLVLLLPAPMVFAAGGGFTWSHSLLGWLEQPLVDMGIDPLPILDMLIISIILILFAYIAGKPFRGTSMREPSGKADLAHFAEIMVGGILNFLEGIIRHGTGARPILPLLGTYGLFILCLNLSGLVPGFNPPTDQFNVTISFAVIIFLGTHFLGIRQHGGSYIKQFLGPMPLLAPL
;
A
#
# COMPACT_ATOMS: atom_id res chain seq x y z
N MET A 1 -6.14 35.62 9.52
CA MET A 1 -5.32 34.80 8.61
C MET A 1 -3.85 34.70 9.06
N SER A 2 -3.55 34.80 10.36
CA SER A 2 -2.17 34.82 10.88
C SER A 2 -1.85 33.73 11.90
N SER A 3 -2.85 32.95 12.35
CA SER A 3 -2.67 31.87 13.34
C SER A 3 -2.27 30.53 12.73
N LEU A 4 -2.65 30.24 11.48
CA LEU A 4 -2.26 29.00 10.78
C LEU A 4 -0.80 29.01 10.31
N LEU A 5 -0.23 30.19 10.03
CA LEU A 5 1.19 30.33 9.67
C LEU A 5 2.12 30.29 10.88
N LEU A 6 1.60 30.54 12.09
CA LEU A 6 2.41 30.61 13.31
C LEU A 6 2.62 29.23 13.96
N VAL A 7 1.75 28.26 13.66
CA VAL A 7 1.97 26.83 14.00
C VAL A 7 3.09 26.22 13.16
N LEU A 8 3.36 26.76 11.97
CA LEU A 8 4.43 26.33 11.06
C LEU A 8 5.83 26.88 11.40
N LEU A 9 5.93 27.84 12.33
CA LEU A 9 7.17 28.59 12.60
C LEU A 9 7.65 28.52 14.06
N LEU A 10 7.06 27.68 14.91
CA LEU A 10 7.64 27.36 16.21
C LEU A 10 8.79 26.34 16.04
N PRO A 11 9.87 26.51 16.81
CA PRO A 11 11.21 26.31 16.30
C PRO A 11 11.56 24.82 16.27
N ALA A 12 12.21 24.44 15.17
CA ALA A 12 12.73 23.10 14.91
C ALA A 12 13.82 22.54 15.88
N PRO A 13 14.36 23.20 16.93
CA PRO A 13 15.41 22.57 17.75
C PRO A 13 14.94 21.88 19.04
N MET A 14 13.67 21.96 19.47
CA MET A 14 13.26 21.33 20.75
C MET A 14 12.86 19.84 20.65
N VAL A 15 12.69 19.29 19.45
CA VAL A 15 12.36 17.86 19.25
C VAL A 15 13.63 16.98 19.20
N PHE A 16 14.82 17.57 19.07
CA PHE A 16 16.11 16.85 18.94
C PHE A 16 16.67 16.23 20.24
N ALA A 17 15.91 16.17 21.33
CA ALA A 17 16.44 15.78 22.63
C ALA A 17 15.55 14.78 23.39
N ALA A 18 15.37 13.58 22.85
CA ALA A 18 14.95 12.42 23.65
C ALA A 18 15.43 11.10 23.03
N GLY A 19 16.65 10.66 23.36
CA GLY A 19 17.08 9.25 23.46
C GLY A 19 16.80 8.22 22.36
N GLY A 20 16.22 8.57 21.21
CA GLY A 20 15.83 7.65 20.14
C GLY A 20 16.92 7.51 19.07
N GLY A 21 17.21 6.28 18.66
CA GLY A 21 18.08 6.03 17.50
C GLY A 21 17.55 6.70 16.22
N PHE A 22 18.43 6.86 15.23
CA PHE A 22 18.09 7.45 13.93
C PHE A 22 16.90 6.71 13.27
N THR A 23 15.86 7.45 12.89
CA THR A 23 14.75 6.97 12.05
C THR A 23 14.41 7.98 10.96
N TRP A 24 13.96 7.49 9.80
CA TRP A 24 13.54 8.34 8.69
C TRP A 24 12.26 9.10 9.00
N SER A 25 11.31 8.45 9.69
CA SER A 25 10.06 9.07 10.17
C SER A 25 10.32 10.27 11.07
N HIS A 26 11.19 10.14 12.08
CA HIS A 26 11.54 11.27 12.94
C HIS A 26 12.25 12.38 12.16
N SER A 27 13.20 12.02 11.29
CA SER A 27 14.01 12.99 10.55
C SER A 27 13.19 13.83 9.56
N LEU A 28 12.21 13.21 8.89
CA LEU A 28 11.41 13.88 7.85
C LEU A 28 10.10 14.45 8.41
N LEU A 29 9.51 13.77 9.40
CA LEU A 29 8.15 13.99 9.86
C LEU A 29 8.04 14.08 11.39
N GLY A 30 9.13 14.34 12.11
CA GLY A 30 9.13 14.45 13.57
C GLY A 30 8.14 15.50 14.11
N TRP A 31 7.84 16.53 13.30
CA TRP A 31 6.83 17.55 13.62
C TRP A 31 5.38 17.00 13.71
N LEU A 32 5.13 15.79 13.19
CA LEU A 32 3.84 15.09 13.28
C LEU A 32 3.79 14.09 14.44
N GLU A 33 4.90 13.79 15.12
CA GLU A 33 4.91 12.79 16.18
C GLU A 33 4.06 13.19 17.38
N GLN A 34 4.25 14.41 17.91
CA GLN A 34 3.50 14.89 19.08
C GLN A 34 1.99 14.92 18.82
N PRO A 35 1.48 15.48 17.70
CA PRO A 35 0.06 15.39 17.36
C PRO A 35 -0.49 13.96 17.30
N LEU A 36 0.26 13.00 16.77
CA LEU A 36 -0.16 11.60 16.69
C LEU A 36 -0.20 10.95 18.08
N VAL A 37 0.78 11.23 18.92
CA VAL A 37 0.84 10.76 20.31
C VAL A 37 -0.31 11.33 21.13
N ASP A 38 -0.64 12.62 20.96
CA ASP A 38 -1.79 13.26 21.62
C ASP A 38 -3.13 12.61 21.22
N MET A 39 -3.20 12.03 20.02
CA MET A 39 -4.34 11.25 19.54
C MET A 39 -4.34 9.80 20.04
N GLY A 40 -3.32 9.38 20.81
CA GLY A 40 -3.15 8.01 21.30
C GLY A 40 -2.71 7.03 20.22
N ILE A 41 -2.07 7.53 19.15
CA ILE A 41 -1.66 6.74 17.98
C ILE A 41 -0.14 6.59 17.99
N ASP A 42 0.34 5.36 17.80
CA ASP A 42 1.77 5.09 17.62
C ASP A 42 2.28 5.77 16.33
N PRO A 43 3.18 6.76 16.41
CA PRO A 43 3.51 7.60 15.26
C PRO A 43 4.40 6.88 14.25
N LEU A 44 5.39 6.10 14.72
CA LEU A 44 6.42 5.52 13.86
C LEU A 44 5.85 4.69 12.69
N PRO A 45 4.94 3.71 12.91
CA PRO A 45 4.45 2.86 11.82
C PRO A 45 3.66 3.65 10.79
N ILE A 46 2.89 4.64 11.23
CA ILE A 46 2.06 5.48 10.35
C ILE A 46 2.93 6.40 9.52
N LEU A 47 3.92 7.05 10.13
CA LEU A 47 4.83 7.93 9.43
C LEU A 47 5.68 7.16 8.42
N ASP A 48 6.17 5.98 8.78
CA ASP A 48 6.91 5.12 7.86
C ASP A 48 6.03 4.63 6.68
N MET A 49 4.78 4.22 6.96
CA MET A 49 3.80 3.92 5.89
C MET A 49 3.53 5.12 5.00
N LEU A 50 3.44 6.32 5.57
CA LEU A 50 3.18 7.55 4.84
C LEU A 50 4.36 7.87 3.90
N ILE A 51 5.60 7.77 4.39
CA ILE A 51 6.80 7.96 3.58
C ILE A 51 6.81 6.97 2.40
N ILE A 52 6.60 5.68 2.67
CA ILE A 52 6.60 4.64 1.64
C ILE A 52 5.46 4.88 0.63
N SER A 53 4.29 5.30 1.10
CA SER A 53 3.15 5.63 0.24
C SER A 53 3.47 6.81 -0.70
N ILE A 54 4.11 7.88 -0.20
CA ILE A 54 4.48 9.04 -0.99
C ILE A 54 5.52 8.65 -2.04
N ILE A 55 6.52 7.85 -1.66
CA ILE A 55 7.55 7.36 -2.58
C ILE A 55 6.90 6.55 -3.71
N LEU A 56 5.98 5.64 -3.38
CA LEU A 56 5.28 4.82 -4.38
C LEU A 56 4.34 5.64 -5.26
N ILE A 57 3.62 6.62 -4.71
CA ILE A 57 2.76 7.51 -5.48
C ILE A 57 3.61 8.35 -6.45
N LEU A 58 4.74 8.89 -5.98
CA LEU A 58 5.64 9.67 -6.82
C LEU A 58 6.25 8.81 -7.92
N PHE A 59 6.72 7.60 -7.58
CA PHE A 59 7.19 6.61 -8.55
C PHE A 59 6.12 6.30 -9.59
N ALA A 60 4.89 5.97 -9.17
CA ALA A 60 3.78 5.65 -10.07
C ALA A 60 3.37 6.85 -10.93
N TYR A 61 3.42 8.07 -10.39
CA TYR A 61 3.12 9.29 -11.13
C TYR A 61 4.15 9.57 -12.23
N ILE A 62 5.44 9.47 -11.90
CA ILE A 62 6.54 9.72 -12.84
C ILE A 62 6.61 8.60 -13.87
N ALA A 63 6.61 7.33 -13.43
CA ALA A 63 6.70 6.17 -14.31
C ALA A 63 5.44 5.98 -15.16
N GLY A 64 4.28 6.43 -14.66
CA GLY A 64 2.99 6.40 -15.36
C GLY A 64 2.78 7.54 -16.35
N LYS A 65 3.46 8.69 -16.18
CA LYS A 65 3.32 9.87 -17.06
C LYS A 65 3.47 9.53 -18.56
N PRO A 66 4.44 8.71 -18.99
CA PRO A 66 4.60 8.29 -20.39
C PRO A 66 3.42 7.51 -20.97
N PHE A 67 2.63 6.82 -20.14
CA PHE A 67 1.52 5.96 -20.55
C PHE A 67 0.15 6.68 -20.58
N ARG A 68 0.11 7.97 -20.24
CA ARG A 68 -1.13 8.76 -20.24
C ARG A 68 -1.57 9.21 -21.65
N GLY A 69 -0.71 9.07 -22.65
CA GLY A 69 -1.05 9.34 -24.04
C GLY A 69 -1.72 8.14 -24.72
N THR A 70 -2.50 8.39 -25.78
CA THR A 70 -3.17 7.35 -26.58
C THR A 70 -2.27 6.71 -27.63
N SER A 71 -1.06 7.25 -27.84
CA SER A 71 -0.08 6.70 -28.77
C SER A 71 0.50 5.40 -28.22
N MET A 72 0.36 4.32 -28.97
CA MET A 72 1.07 3.07 -28.71
C MET A 72 2.57 3.37 -28.69
N ARG A 73 3.20 3.21 -27.53
CA ARG A 73 4.61 3.53 -27.36
C ARG A 73 5.43 2.32 -27.77
N GLU A 74 6.24 2.49 -28.81
CA GLU A 74 7.19 1.46 -29.21
C GLU A 74 8.25 1.28 -28.12
N PRO A 75 8.72 0.04 -27.87
CA PRO A 75 9.80 -0.22 -26.92
C PRO A 75 11.02 0.60 -27.31
N SER A 76 11.41 1.56 -26.45
CA SER A 76 12.52 2.49 -26.75
C SER A 76 13.89 1.79 -26.87
N GLY A 77 14.00 0.50 -26.55
CA GLY A 77 15.26 -0.25 -26.51
C GLY A 77 16.23 0.23 -25.42
N LYS A 78 15.79 1.13 -24.52
CA LYS A 78 16.58 1.70 -23.42
C LYS A 78 15.95 1.31 -22.08
N ALA A 79 16.78 1.04 -21.08
CA ALA A 79 16.35 0.82 -19.71
C ALA A 79 15.97 2.17 -19.06
N ASP A 80 14.68 2.53 -19.18
CA ASP A 80 14.09 3.72 -18.55
C ASP A 80 13.03 3.31 -17.52
N LEU A 81 12.64 4.24 -16.64
CA LEU A 81 11.66 4.03 -15.57
C LEU A 81 10.31 3.52 -16.09
N ALA A 82 9.91 3.95 -17.30
CA ALA A 82 8.71 3.49 -17.97
C ALA A 82 8.77 1.99 -18.28
N HIS A 83 9.91 1.50 -18.79
CA HIS A 83 10.09 0.09 -19.11
C HIS A 83 10.12 -0.78 -17.85
N PHE A 84 10.76 -0.28 -16.79
CA PHE A 84 10.73 -0.94 -15.48
C PHE A 84 9.30 -1.06 -14.94
N ALA A 85 8.51 0.00 -14.99
CA ALA A 85 7.11 -0.02 -14.57
C ALA A 85 6.25 -0.96 -15.43
N GLU A 86 6.48 -1.02 -16.74
CA GLU A 86 5.82 -1.96 -17.64
C GLU A 86 6.10 -3.41 -17.25
N ILE A 87 7.38 -3.76 -17.03
CA ILE A 87 7.78 -5.10 -16.59
C ILE A 87 7.16 -5.43 -15.24
N MET A 88 7.19 -4.51 -14.27
CA MET A 88 6.59 -4.71 -12.96
C MET A 88 5.08 -4.95 -13.05
N VAL A 89 4.35 -4.06 -13.73
CA VAL A 89 2.88 -4.16 -13.87
C VAL A 89 2.49 -5.39 -14.68
N GLY A 90 3.22 -5.69 -15.76
CA GLY A 90 3.03 -6.89 -16.56
C GLY A 90 3.30 -8.17 -15.76
N GLY A 91 4.36 -8.18 -14.94
CA GLY A 91 4.67 -9.30 -14.05
C GLY A 91 3.56 -9.55 -13.02
N ILE A 92 3.04 -8.49 -12.40
CA ILE A 92 1.91 -8.58 -11.47
C ILE A 92 0.65 -9.06 -12.19
N LEU A 93 0.36 -8.52 -13.37
CA LEU A 93 -0.80 -8.94 -14.15
C LEU A 93 -0.71 -10.43 -14.51
N ASN A 94 0.44 -10.89 -15.00
CA ASN A 94 0.66 -12.30 -15.33
C ASN A 94 0.50 -13.21 -14.11
N PHE A 95 1.01 -12.78 -12.94
CA PHE A 95 0.82 -13.49 -11.68
C PHE A 95 -0.67 -13.59 -11.31
N LEU A 96 -1.39 -12.47 -11.39
CA LEU A 96 -2.83 -12.44 -11.11
C LEU A 96 -3.65 -13.24 -12.12
N GLU A 97 -3.30 -13.24 -13.41
CA GLU A 97 -3.94 -14.07 -14.44
C GLU A 97 -3.70 -15.57 -14.22
N GLY A 98 -2.55 -15.94 -13.65
CA GLY A 98 -2.26 -17.31 -13.22
C GLY A 98 -3.18 -17.81 -12.10
N ILE A 99 -3.64 -16.90 -11.23
CA ILE A 99 -4.50 -17.22 -10.07
C ILE A 99 -5.99 -17.05 -10.42
N ILE A 100 -6.34 -15.93 -11.05
CA ILE A 100 -7.71 -15.50 -11.33
C ILE A 100 -8.06 -15.86 -12.78
N ARG A 101 -8.39 -17.14 -12.99
CA ARG A 101 -8.67 -17.69 -14.33
C ARG A 101 -10.12 -17.52 -14.78
N HIS A 102 -11.04 -17.24 -13.86
CA HIS A 102 -12.48 -17.17 -14.10
C HIS A 102 -13.09 -15.89 -13.48
N GLY A 103 -14.33 -15.56 -13.83
CA GLY A 103 -15.04 -14.39 -13.31
C GLY A 103 -14.68 -13.11 -14.05
N THR A 104 -14.44 -12.00 -13.32
CA THR A 104 -14.09 -10.69 -13.90
C THR A 104 -12.70 -10.64 -14.56
N GLY A 105 -11.88 -11.68 -14.36
CA GLY A 105 -10.48 -11.70 -14.78
C GLY A 105 -9.58 -10.80 -13.93
N ALA A 106 -8.26 -10.88 -14.18
CA ALA A 106 -7.26 -10.16 -13.40
C ALA A 106 -7.20 -8.66 -13.70
N ARG A 107 -7.49 -8.23 -14.95
CA ARG A 107 -7.34 -6.82 -15.36
C ARG A 107 -8.15 -5.82 -14.53
N PRO A 108 -9.45 -6.04 -14.24
CA PRO A 108 -10.22 -5.10 -13.41
C PRO A 108 -9.78 -5.09 -11.94
N ILE A 109 -9.12 -6.17 -11.50
CA ILE A 109 -8.69 -6.38 -10.12
C ILE A 109 -7.27 -5.86 -9.88
N LEU A 110 -6.47 -5.77 -10.96
CA LEU A 110 -5.08 -5.33 -10.96
C LEU A 110 -4.84 -4.03 -10.18
N PRO A 111 -5.63 -2.94 -10.33
CA PRO A 111 -5.37 -1.70 -9.60
C PRO A 111 -5.51 -1.86 -8.08
N LEU A 112 -6.38 -2.76 -7.60
CA LEU A 112 -6.56 -3.00 -6.18
C LEU A 112 -5.46 -3.94 -5.65
N LEU A 113 -5.43 -5.17 -6.18
CA LEU A 113 -4.53 -6.21 -5.68
C LEU A 113 -3.06 -5.94 -6.03
N GLY A 114 -2.78 -5.36 -7.20
CA GLY A 114 -1.43 -4.99 -7.61
C GLY A 114 -0.85 -3.88 -6.75
N THR A 115 -1.63 -2.83 -6.45
CA THR A 115 -1.18 -1.75 -5.56
C THR A 115 -1.01 -2.24 -4.13
N TYR A 116 -1.95 -3.03 -3.58
CA TYR A 116 -1.78 -3.64 -2.25
C TYR A 116 -0.55 -4.55 -2.18
N GLY A 117 -0.35 -5.40 -3.19
CA GLY A 117 0.80 -6.28 -3.27
C GLY A 117 2.13 -5.52 -3.29
N LEU A 118 2.24 -4.50 -4.15
CA LEU A 118 3.44 -3.65 -4.21
C LEU A 118 3.65 -2.85 -2.93
N PHE A 119 2.58 -2.29 -2.36
CA PHE A 119 2.67 -1.52 -1.13
C PHE A 119 3.18 -2.39 0.02
N ILE A 120 2.55 -3.53 0.28
CA ILE A 120 2.95 -4.46 1.35
C ILE A 120 4.37 -4.99 1.11
N LEU A 121 4.74 -5.29 -0.14
CA LEU A 121 6.10 -5.68 -0.49
C LEU A 121 7.11 -4.59 -0.08
N CYS A 122 6.83 -3.32 -0.41
CA CYS A 122 7.69 -2.21 -0.02
C CYS A 122 7.72 -1.97 1.49
N LEU A 123 6.60 -2.16 2.21
CA LEU A 123 6.58 -2.10 3.68
C LEU A 123 7.47 -3.18 4.32
N ASN A 124 7.48 -4.38 3.76
CA ASN A 124 8.34 -5.45 4.26
C ASN A 124 9.81 -5.22 3.91
N LEU A 125 10.09 -4.75 2.69
CA LEU A 125 11.46 -4.46 2.23
C LEU A 125 12.05 -3.21 2.88
N SER A 126 11.24 -2.27 3.37
CA SER A 126 11.76 -1.10 4.06
C SER A 126 12.53 -1.46 5.32
N GLY A 127 12.23 -2.60 5.98
CA GLY A 127 13.02 -3.09 7.11
C GLY A 127 14.48 -3.44 6.79
N LEU A 128 14.84 -3.57 5.50
CA LEU A 128 16.24 -3.72 5.07
C LEU A 128 16.98 -2.38 5.01
N VAL A 129 16.26 -1.26 5.02
CA VAL A 129 16.83 0.09 4.98
C VAL A 129 17.08 0.55 6.41
N PRO A 130 18.32 0.91 6.78
CA PRO A 130 18.62 1.37 8.14
C PRO A 130 17.80 2.64 8.45
N GLY A 131 17.21 2.67 9.64
CA GLY A 131 16.35 3.78 10.09
C GLY A 131 14.87 3.62 9.72
N PHE A 132 14.47 2.54 9.07
CA PHE A 132 13.06 2.13 8.96
C PHE A 132 12.78 0.93 9.86
N ASN A 133 11.65 0.97 10.56
CA ASN A 133 11.04 -0.24 11.11
C ASN A 133 9.89 -0.63 10.17
N PRO A 134 9.82 -1.89 9.70
CA PRO A 134 8.76 -2.30 8.78
C PRO A 134 7.40 -2.12 9.48
N PRO A 135 6.48 -1.32 8.93
CA PRO A 135 5.21 -1.07 9.60
C PRO A 135 4.34 -2.33 9.77
N THR A 136 4.65 -3.38 9.00
CA THR A 136 4.02 -4.70 9.07
C THR A 136 4.41 -5.50 10.32
N ASP A 137 5.39 -5.09 11.11
CA ASP A 137 5.65 -5.69 12.44
C ASP A 137 4.54 -5.36 13.45
N GLN A 138 3.75 -4.33 13.19
CA GLN A 138 2.66 -3.90 14.06
C GLN A 138 1.39 -4.67 13.76
N PHE A 139 0.83 -5.30 14.79
CA PHE A 139 -0.41 -6.08 14.69
C PHE A 139 -1.59 -5.24 14.20
N ASN A 140 -1.72 -4.00 14.67
CA ASN A 140 -2.78 -3.09 14.26
C ASN A 140 -2.76 -2.82 12.75
N VAL A 141 -1.56 -2.73 12.17
CA VAL A 141 -1.35 -2.45 10.74
C VAL A 141 -1.73 -3.67 9.90
N THR A 142 -1.25 -4.85 10.29
CA THR A 142 -1.54 -6.11 9.59
C THR A 142 -3.02 -6.47 9.64
N ILE A 143 -3.68 -6.31 10.79
CA ILE A 143 -5.13 -6.48 10.92
C ILE A 143 -5.89 -5.50 10.03
N SER A 144 -5.47 -4.22 9.99
CA SER A 144 -6.15 -3.22 9.18
C SER A 144 -6.15 -3.60 7.70
N PHE A 145 -5.01 -4.05 7.17
CA PHE A 145 -4.94 -4.54 5.79
C PHE A 145 -5.73 -5.83 5.58
N ALA A 146 -5.67 -6.76 6.53
CA ALA A 146 -6.40 -8.02 6.47
C ALA A 146 -7.91 -7.78 6.38
N VAL A 147 -8.47 -6.89 7.21
CA VAL A 147 -9.90 -6.56 7.21
C VAL A 147 -10.30 -5.92 5.87
N ILE A 148 -9.50 -4.99 5.34
CA ILE A 148 -9.83 -4.33 4.06
C ILE A 148 -9.85 -5.34 2.90
N ILE A 149 -8.82 -6.21 2.81
CA ILE A 149 -8.75 -7.23 1.77
C ILE A 149 -9.84 -8.30 1.97
N PHE A 150 -10.10 -8.72 3.20
CA PHE A 150 -11.16 -9.68 3.52
C PHE A 150 -12.52 -9.15 3.06
N LEU A 151 -12.88 -7.94 3.47
CA LEU A 151 -14.16 -7.34 3.06
C LEU A 151 -14.20 -7.08 1.55
N GLY A 152 -13.11 -6.60 0.95
CA GLY A 152 -13.03 -6.33 -0.48
C GLY A 152 -13.20 -7.57 -1.35
N THR A 153 -12.58 -8.68 -0.96
CA THR A 153 -12.69 -9.97 -1.67
C THR A 153 -14.10 -10.57 -1.53
N HIS A 154 -14.70 -10.53 -0.35
CA HIS A 154 -16.07 -11.01 -0.14
C HIS A 154 -17.09 -10.15 -0.88
N PHE A 155 -16.93 -8.83 -0.87
CA PHE A 155 -17.75 -7.92 -1.66
C PHE A 155 -17.70 -8.27 -3.15
N LEU A 156 -16.49 -8.49 -3.68
CA LEU A 156 -16.30 -8.85 -5.08
C LEU A 156 -16.89 -10.22 -5.41
N GLY A 157 -16.74 -11.20 -4.50
CA GLY A 157 -17.32 -12.54 -4.64
C GLY A 157 -18.85 -12.53 -4.66
N ILE A 158 -19.49 -11.79 -3.75
CA ILE A 158 -20.94 -11.59 -3.73
C ILE A 158 -21.40 -10.87 -5.01
N ARG A 159 -20.66 -9.86 -5.47
CA ARG A 159 -21.00 -9.13 -6.70
C ARG A 159 -20.91 -10.01 -7.95
N GLN A 160 -20.00 -10.98 -8.00
CA GLN A 160 -19.84 -11.87 -9.15
C GLN A 160 -20.79 -13.07 -9.13
N HIS A 161 -21.04 -13.67 -7.95
CA HIS A 161 -21.79 -14.92 -7.81
C HIS A 161 -23.16 -14.76 -7.13
N GLY A 162 -23.51 -13.56 -6.69
CA GLY A 162 -24.75 -13.28 -5.97
C GLY A 162 -24.91 -14.13 -4.70
N GLY A 163 -26.15 -14.50 -4.38
CA GLY A 163 -26.44 -15.40 -3.26
C GLY A 163 -25.84 -16.80 -3.40
N SER A 164 -25.39 -17.19 -4.60
CA SER A 164 -24.68 -18.46 -4.79
C SER A 164 -23.24 -18.42 -4.27
N TYR A 165 -22.69 -17.24 -3.95
CA TYR A 165 -21.38 -17.11 -3.31
C TYR A 165 -21.32 -17.87 -1.98
N ILE A 166 -22.36 -17.77 -1.16
CA ILE A 166 -22.43 -18.46 0.13
C ILE A 166 -22.39 -19.99 -0.06
N LYS A 167 -22.94 -20.50 -1.17
CA LYS A 167 -22.88 -21.94 -1.48
C LYS A 167 -21.45 -22.44 -1.73
N GLN A 168 -20.51 -21.58 -2.11
CA GLN A 168 -19.10 -21.95 -2.28
C GLN A 168 -18.45 -22.31 -0.93
N PHE A 169 -18.93 -21.74 0.17
CA PHE A 169 -18.44 -22.03 1.53
C PHE A 169 -19.14 -23.24 2.17
N LEU A 170 -20.34 -23.60 1.71
CA LEU A 170 -21.11 -24.71 2.28
C LEU A 170 -20.70 -26.09 1.73
N GLY A 171 -19.82 -26.12 0.71
CA GLY A 171 -19.34 -27.36 0.08
C GLY A 171 -20.45 -28.20 -0.59
N PRO A 172 -20.09 -29.34 -1.22
CA PRO A 172 -21.07 -30.25 -1.82
C PRO A 172 -21.91 -30.99 -0.77
N MET A 173 -21.43 -31.07 0.49
CA MET A 173 -22.11 -31.70 1.61
C MET A 173 -22.24 -30.71 2.77
N PRO A 174 -23.47 -30.27 3.15
CA PRO A 174 -23.68 -29.30 4.23
C PRO A 174 -23.09 -29.71 5.59
N LEU A 175 -22.83 -31.01 5.80
CA LEU A 175 -22.20 -31.52 7.02
C LEU A 175 -20.72 -31.15 7.14
N LEU A 176 -20.05 -30.85 6.02
CA LEU A 176 -18.66 -30.39 5.98
C LEU A 176 -18.53 -28.86 6.02
N ALA A 177 -19.64 -28.12 6.02
CA ALA A 177 -19.64 -26.67 6.10
C ALA A 177 -18.92 -26.03 7.31
N PRO A 178 -18.81 -26.67 8.50
CA PRO A 178 -18.10 -26.08 9.63
C PRO A 178 -16.58 -26.35 9.66
N LEU A 179 -16.04 -27.09 8.68
CA LEU A 179 -14.61 -27.35 8.51
C LEU A 179 -13.96 -26.33 7.56
#